data_AF-A0A1F5AMF7-F1
#
_entry.id   AF-A0A1F5AMF7-F1
#
_cell.length_a   1.000
_cell.length_b   1.000
_cell.length_c   1.000
_cell.angle_alpha   90.00
_cell.angle_beta   90.00
_cell.angle_gamma   90.00
#
_symmetry.space_group_name_H-M   'P 1'
#
loop_
_entity.id
_entity.type
_entity.pdbx_description
1 polymer ?
#
loop_
_entity_poly.entity_id
_entity_poly.type
_entity_poly.pdbx_seq_one_letter_code
_entity_poly.pdbx_strand_id
1 'polypeptide(L)'
;MKTSRAPAWIILIVLAAALGHSSAAAFGNGCRVQTGAGEVSSADVLKQIYVEVKELGPYPGENFIKHEFFLGPADDDSYKREHIVVLIQVVEGVERMKIQITEMKNRPDNPRIQVAGKVRTISCKITARGVLSLLRSDYSGREIARLAPDVLRAVREKARLLKDFGAITPKSP
;
A
#
# COMPACT_ATOMS: atom_id res chain seq x y z
N MET A 1 25.37 1.33 69.26
CA MET A 1 24.82 2.52 69.95
C MET A 1 24.06 3.37 68.93
N LYS A 2 22.79 3.70 69.27
CA LYS A 2 21.94 4.81 68.78
C LYS A 2 21.70 4.96 67.26
N THR A 3 20.57 4.48 66.72
CA THR A 3 19.24 5.17 66.53
C THR A 3 19.34 6.37 65.58
N SER A 4 18.63 6.44 64.44
CA SER A 4 17.20 6.79 64.31
C SER A 4 16.79 6.70 62.82
N ARG A 5 15.86 5.86 62.36
CA ARG A 5 14.41 6.12 62.13
C ARG A 5 14.06 7.58 61.77
N ALA A 6 13.56 7.80 60.55
CA ALA A 6 12.11 7.96 60.28
C ALA A 6 11.84 8.20 58.76
N PRO A 7 10.84 7.52 58.18
CA PRO A 7 10.30 7.76 56.84
C PRO A 7 9.12 8.74 56.94
N ALA A 8 8.91 9.59 55.93
CA ALA A 8 7.82 10.55 56.02
C ALA A 8 7.33 11.07 54.65
N TRP A 9 6.06 10.76 54.38
CA TRP A 9 5.10 11.47 53.53
C TRP A 9 4.98 11.10 52.05
N ILE A 10 4.09 10.11 51.85
CA ILE A 10 3.08 10.12 50.79
C ILE A 10 2.38 11.48 50.78
N ILE A 11 2.38 12.17 49.64
CA ILE A 11 1.33 13.12 49.28
C ILE A 11 0.85 12.75 47.88
N LEU A 12 -0.32 12.14 47.84
CA LEU A 12 -1.14 11.93 46.67
C LEU A 12 -1.87 13.26 46.40
N ILE A 13 -1.52 13.99 45.35
CA ILE A 13 -2.35 15.08 44.84
C ILE A 13 -3.01 14.59 43.56
N VAL A 14 -4.30 14.29 43.68
CA VAL A 14 -5.25 14.25 42.57
C VAL A 14 -5.60 15.71 42.28
N LEU A 15 -5.14 16.24 41.14
CA LEU A 15 -5.66 17.50 40.60
C LEU A 15 -6.42 17.20 39.31
N ALA A 16 -7.74 17.13 39.44
CA ALA A 16 -8.65 17.21 38.30
C ALA A 16 -8.69 18.68 37.84
N ALA A 17 -7.98 18.99 36.76
CA ALA A 17 -8.13 20.25 36.04
C ALA A 17 -8.92 19.97 34.76
N ALA A 18 -10.24 20.11 34.86
CA ALA A 18 -11.05 20.50 33.72
C ALA A 18 -10.73 21.97 33.42
N LEU A 19 -10.32 22.28 32.19
CA LEU A 19 -10.84 23.37 31.36
C LEU A 19 -9.99 23.49 30.09
N GLY A 20 -10.70 23.50 28.96
CA GLY A 20 -10.14 23.36 27.63
C GLY A 20 -9.22 24.49 27.21
N HIS A 21 -8.29 24.13 26.32
CA HIS A 21 -7.87 24.98 25.22
C HIS A 21 -7.86 24.15 23.95
N SER A 22 -8.58 24.64 22.96
CA SER A 22 -8.62 24.15 21.59
C SER A 22 -7.23 23.83 21.06
N SER A 23 -7.06 22.62 20.54
CA SER A 23 -6.08 22.36 19.50
C SER A 23 -6.79 21.64 18.38
N ALA A 24 -6.88 22.35 17.26
CA ALA A 24 -7.31 21.86 15.98
C ALA A 24 -6.37 20.73 15.53
N ALA A 25 -6.69 19.50 15.91
CA ALA A 25 -6.20 18.34 15.22
C ALA A 25 -7.15 18.08 14.06
N ALA A 26 -6.74 18.52 12.87
CA ALA A 26 -7.24 18.04 11.60
C ALA A 26 -6.94 16.53 11.52
N PHE A 27 -7.79 15.73 12.17
CA PHE A 27 -7.92 14.32 11.84
C PHE A 27 -8.55 14.29 10.46
N GLY A 28 -7.69 14.09 9.46
CA GLY A 28 -8.10 13.77 8.12
C GLY A 28 -9.19 12.72 8.18
N ASN A 29 -10.31 13.03 7.52
CA ASN A 29 -11.35 12.09 7.18
C ASN A 29 -10.71 10.79 6.72
N GLY A 30 -10.58 9.82 7.63
CA GLY A 30 -10.45 8.44 7.25
C GLY A 30 -11.72 8.16 6.47
N CYS A 31 -11.60 8.01 5.15
CA CYS A 31 -12.67 7.49 4.31
C CYS A 31 -13.07 6.13 4.88
N ARG A 32 -14.03 6.14 5.80
CA ARG A 32 -14.72 4.95 6.27
C ARG A 32 -15.63 4.58 5.12
N VAL A 33 -15.11 3.74 4.23
CA VAL A 33 -15.89 3.12 3.16
C VAL A 33 -16.97 2.29 3.86
N GLN A 34 -18.19 2.81 3.89
CA GLN A 34 -19.36 2.04 4.32
C GLN A 34 -19.71 1.11 3.16
N THR A 35 -19.27 -0.14 3.22
CA THR A 35 -19.68 -1.19 2.27
C THR A 35 -21.00 -1.81 2.73
N GLY A 36 -22.02 -1.71 1.88
CA GLY A 36 -23.22 -2.54 1.98
C GLY A 36 -22.88 -4.02 1.74
N ALA A 37 -23.66 -4.91 2.35
CA ALA A 37 -23.45 -6.35 2.28
C ALA A 37 -23.51 -6.85 0.82
N GLY A 38 -22.38 -7.35 0.32
CA GLY A 38 -22.25 -7.99 -1.01
C GLY A 38 -21.15 -7.42 -1.90
N GLU A 39 -20.64 -6.21 -1.64
CA GLU A 39 -19.54 -5.62 -2.41
C GLU A 39 -18.19 -5.93 -1.76
N VAL A 40 -17.27 -6.56 -2.52
CA VAL A 40 -15.86 -6.70 -2.10
C VAL A 40 -15.30 -5.30 -1.90
N SER A 41 -14.87 -4.98 -0.68
CA SER A 41 -14.39 -3.64 -0.39
C SER A 41 -13.10 -3.38 -1.16
N SER A 42 -12.90 -2.16 -1.63
CA SER A 42 -11.66 -1.82 -2.36
C SER A 42 -10.40 -2.05 -1.50
N ALA A 43 -10.55 -1.99 -0.16
CA ALA A 43 -9.49 -2.33 0.78
C ALA A 43 -9.12 -3.82 0.73
N ASP A 44 -10.09 -4.72 0.55
CA ASP A 44 -9.84 -6.16 0.42
C ASP A 44 -9.09 -6.46 -0.88
N VAL A 45 -9.46 -5.80 -1.99
CA VAL A 45 -8.76 -5.95 -3.27
C VAL A 45 -7.31 -5.44 -3.16
N LEU A 46 -7.10 -4.28 -2.54
CA LEU A 46 -5.75 -3.77 -2.27
C LEU A 46 -4.93 -4.70 -1.37
N LYS A 47 -5.57 -5.37 -0.40
CA LYS A 47 -4.91 -6.37 0.45
C LYS A 47 -4.51 -7.60 -0.37
N GLN A 48 -5.34 -8.05 -1.30
CA GLN A 48 -4.98 -9.15 -2.20
C GLN A 48 -3.79 -8.78 -3.09
N ILE A 49 -3.75 -7.56 -3.65
CA ILE A 49 -2.59 -7.08 -4.42
C ILE A 49 -1.31 -7.17 -3.57
N TYR A 50 -1.38 -6.69 -2.32
CA TYR A 50 -0.25 -6.78 -1.40
C TYR A 50 0.23 -8.22 -1.21
N VAL A 51 -0.68 -9.16 -0.93
CA VAL A 51 -0.31 -10.58 -0.70
C VAL A 51 0.36 -11.17 -1.93
N GLU A 52 -0.25 -11.01 -3.11
CA GLU A 52 0.26 -11.57 -4.37
C GLU A 52 1.66 -11.02 -4.69
N VAL A 53 1.87 -9.70 -4.55
CA VAL A 53 3.18 -9.09 -4.80
C VAL A 53 4.20 -9.48 -3.72
N LYS A 54 3.75 -9.67 -2.47
CA LYS A 54 4.61 -10.15 -1.38
C LYS A 54 5.14 -11.56 -1.65
N GLU A 55 4.30 -12.43 -2.22
CA GLU A 55 4.68 -13.80 -2.61
C GLU A 55 5.72 -13.84 -3.74
N LEU A 56 5.72 -12.86 -4.65
CA LEU A 56 6.75 -12.76 -5.68
C LEU A 56 8.15 -12.50 -5.10
N GLY A 57 8.21 -11.92 -3.90
CA GLY A 57 9.47 -11.62 -3.22
C GLY A 57 10.31 -10.53 -3.89
N PRO A 58 11.44 -10.16 -3.25
CA PRO A 58 12.38 -9.18 -3.80
C PRO A 58 13.22 -9.79 -4.92
N TYR A 59 13.75 -8.96 -5.83
CA TYR A 59 14.81 -9.42 -6.72
C TYR A 59 16.12 -9.67 -5.94
N PRO A 60 17.03 -10.52 -6.45
CA PRO A 60 18.31 -10.76 -5.80
C PRO A 60 19.08 -9.46 -5.50
N GLY A 61 19.46 -9.27 -4.24
CA GLY A 61 20.18 -8.07 -3.77
C GLY A 61 19.29 -6.91 -3.33
N GLU A 62 17.96 -6.98 -3.51
CA GLU A 62 17.04 -5.96 -3.01
C GLU A 62 16.51 -6.30 -1.60
N ASN A 63 16.38 -5.27 -0.75
CA ASN A 63 15.75 -5.37 0.58
C ASN A 63 14.29 -4.88 0.59
N PHE A 64 13.77 -4.52 -0.58
CA PHE A 64 12.38 -4.14 -0.85
C PHE A 64 11.84 -5.02 -1.97
N ILE A 65 10.53 -5.03 -2.16
CA ILE A 65 9.88 -5.73 -3.27
C ILE A 65 9.39 -4.68 -4.24
N LYS A 66 9.92 -4.67 -5.46
CA LYS A 66 9.44 -3.81 -6.54
C LYS A 66 9.10 -4.67 -7.75
N HIS A 67 7.85 -4.62 -8.19
CA HIS A 67 7.43 -5.29 -9.42
C HIS A 67 6.67 -4.33 -10.33
N GLU A 68 6.89 -4.50 -11.64
CA GLU A 68 6.27 -3.71 -12.69
C GLU A 68 5.25 -4.54 -13.46
N PHE A 69 4.11 -3.96 -13.80
CA PHE A 69 2.98 -4.61 -14.48
C PHE A 69 2.40 -3.66 -15.52
N PHE A 70 1.54 -4.17 -16.40
CA PHE A 70 0.90 -3.37 -17.43
C PHE A 70 -0.59 -3.73 -17.54
N LEU A 71 -1.46 -2.74 -17.72
CA LEU A 71 -2.89 -2.98 -17.99
C LEU A 71 -3.17 -2.97 -19.50
N GLY A 72 -3.86 -4.01 -19.95
CA GLY A 72 -4.44 -4.09 -21.28
C GLY A 72 -4.74 -5.53 -21.68
N PRO A 73 -5.52 -5.73 -22.76
CA PRO A 73 -5.74 -7.05 -23.32
C PRO A 73 -4.44 -7.57 -23.99
N ALA A 74 -4.21 -8.88 -23.89
CA ALA A 74 -3.09 -9.64 -24.47
C ALA A 74 -1.75 -9.58 -23.71
N ASP A 75 -0.92 -10.60 -23.96
CA ASP A 75 0.40 -10.79 -23.35
C ASP A 75 1.44 -9.76 -23.85
N ASP A 76 1.20 -9.10 -25.00
CA ASP A 76 2.10 -8.08 -25.55
C ASP A 76 1.90 -6.71 -24.88
N ASP A 77 2.93 -6.25 -24.17
CA ASP A 77 2.92 -4.99 -23.45
C ASP A 77 3.07 -3.76 -24.37
N SER A 78 3.44 -3.93 -25.64
CA SER A 78 3.79 -2.84 -26.57
C SER A 78 2.67 -1.82 -26.83
N TYR A 79 1.42 -2.22 -26.63
CA TYR A 79 0.23 -1.39 -26.84
C TYR A 79 -0.47 -0.97 -25.55
N LYS A 80 0.01 -1.47 -24.40
CA LYS A 80 -0.57 -1.16 -23.09
C LYS A 80 -0.25 0.28 -22.73
N ARG A 81 -1.25 1.01 -22.24
CA ARG A 81 -1.16 2.45 -21.98
C ARG A 81 -1.03 2.79 -20.50
N GLU A 82 -1.05 1.79 -19.63
CA GLU A 82 -0.95 1.98 -18.20
C GLU A 82 0.14 1.07 -17.67
N HIS A 83 1.23 1.70 -17.22
CA HIS A 83 2.32 1.03 -16.53
C HIS A 83 2.08 1.14 -15.03
N ILE A 84 2.14 0.01 -14.34
CA ILE A 84 1.94 -0.09 -12.90
C ILE A 84 3.26 -0.48 -12.26
N VAL A 85 3.63 0.21 -11.19
CA VAL A 85 4.72 -0.20 -10.31
C VAL A 85 4.15 -0.43 -8.92
N VAL A 86 4.33 -1.62 -8.38
CA VAL A 86 4.02 -1.92 -6.98
C VAL A 86 5.32 -2.05 -6.20
N LEU A 87 5.45 -1.24 -5.16
CA LEU A 87 6.59 -1.21 -4.25
C LEU A 87 6.12 -1.56 -2.84
N ILE A 88 6.72 -2.58 -2.22
CA ILE A 88 6.55 -2.94 -0.80
C ILE A 88 7.88 -2.77 -0.10
N GLN A 89 7.91 -1.97 0.96
CA GLN A 89 9.11 -1.69 1.75
C GLN A 89 8.77 -1.40 3.20
N VAL A 90 9.75 -1.56 4.09
CA VAL A 90 9.61 -1.16 5.50
C VAL A 90 10.14 0.26 5.67
N VAL A 91 9.30 1.16 6.17
CA VAL A 91 9.65 2.56 6.46
C VAL A 91 9.33 2.81 7.93
N GLU A 92 10.36 3.18 8.71
CA GLU A 92 10.22 3.45 10.15
C GLU A 92 9.63 2.25 10.92
N GLY A 93 10.03 1.03 10.55
CA GLY A 93 9.52 -0.21 11.16
C GLY A 93 8.08 -0.59 10.74
N VAL A 94 7.45 0.17 9.85
CA VAL A 94 6.11 -0.11 9.32
C VAL A 94 6.19 -0.50 7.86
N GLU A 95 5.56 -1.61 7.49
CA GLU A 95 5.48 -2.00 6.10
C GLU A 95 4.50 -1.11 5.33
N ARG A 96 4.94 -0.63 4.18
CA ARG A 96 4.18 0.23 3.29
C ARG A 96 4.15 -0.37 1.89
N MET A 97 2.98 -0.30 1.27
CA MET A 97 2.79 -0.62 -0.14
C MET A 97 2.46 0.67 -0.89
N LYS A 98 3.17 0.95 -1.98
CA LYS A 98 2.86 2.02 -2.93
C LYS A 98 2.54 1.39 -4.28
N ILE A 99 1.37 1.71 -4.81
CA ILE A 99 0.98 1.42 -6.19
C ILE A 99 1.10 2.73 -6.96
N GLN A 100 1.96 2.76 -7.95
CA GLN A 100 2.12 3.88 -8.88
C GLN A 100 1.59 3.45 -10.23
N ILE A 101 0.78 4.31 -10.84
CA ILE A 101 0.17 4.06 -12.15
C ILE A 101 0.53 5.24 -13.04
N THR A 102 1.20 4.92 -14.13
CA THR A 102 1.69 5.86 -15.13
C THR A 102 0.90 5.65 -16.42
N GLU A 103 0.17 6.69 -16.82
CA GLU A 103 -0.43 6.74 -18.16
C GLU A 103 0.70 6.96 -19.18
N MET A 104 0.88 6.01 -20.07
CA MET A 104 1.84 6.06 -21.16
C MET A 104 1.18 6.69 -22.38
N LYS A 105 1.86 7.66 -22.98
CA LYS A 105 1.38 8.38 -24.17
C LYS A 105 2.32 8.16 -25.33
N ASN A 106 1.75 7.92 -26.51
CA ASN A 106 2.53 7.87 -27.72
C ASN A 106 3.12 9.25 -28.01
N ARG A 107 4.38 9.28 -28.43
CA ARG A 107 5.01 10.49 -28.93
C ARG A 107 4.29 10.98 -30.19
N PRO A 108 3.96 12.27 -30.31
CA PRO A 108 3.30 12.81 -31.50
C PRO A 108 4.12 12.61 -32.78
N ASP A 109 5.45 12.66 -32.67
CA ASP A 109 6.39 12.56 -33.78
C ASP A 109 6.79 11.10 -34.12
N ASN A 110 6.57 10.16 -33.20
CA ASN A 110 6.78 8.74 -33.45
C ASN A 110 5.83 7.90 -32.57
N PRO A 111 4.68 7.44 -33.12
CA PRO A 111 3.69 6.69 -32.36
C PRO A 111 4.16 5.33 -31.83
N ARG A 112 5.32 4.83 -32.28
CA ARG A 112 5.93 3.60 -31.75
C ARG A 112 6.67 3.81 -30.43
N ILE A 113 6.94 5.06 -30.05
CA ILE A 113 7.61 5.39 -28.80
C ILE A 113 6.58 5.88 -27.80
N GLN A 114 6.52 5.22 -26.64
CA GLN A 114 5.72 5.67 -25.52
C GLN A 114 6.55 6.49 -24.54
N VAL A 115 5.98 7.56 -23.99
CA VAL A 115 6.56 8.39 -22.95
C VAL A 115 5.64 8.46 -21.73
N ALA A 116 6.22 8.60 -20.55
CA ALA A 116 5.46 8.75 -19.31
C ALA A 116 4.65 10.06 -19.36
N GLY A 117 3.34 9.93 -19.23
CA GLY A 117 2.39 11.03 -19.12
C GLY A 117 2.05 11.29 -17.67
N LYS A 118 0.77 11.09 -17.31
CA LYS A 118 0.28 11.36 -15.96
C LYS A 118 0.65 10.22 -15.02
N VAL A 119 1.26 10.56 -13.88
CA VAL A 119 1.55 9.61 -12.80
C VAL A 119 0.58 9.87 -11.65
N ARG A 120 -0.03 8.80 -11.13
CA ARG A 120 -0.88 8.81 -9.93
C ARG A 120 -0.51 7.67 -9.01
N THR A 121 -0.79 7.83 -7.72
CA THR A 121 -0.33 6.90 -6.69
C THR A 121 -1.41 6.56 -5.67
N ILE A 122 -1.32 5.34 -5.12
CA ILE A 122 -2.06 4.84 -3.97
C ILE A 122 -1.02 4.34 -2.96
N SER A 123 -1.03 4.88 -1.74
CA SER A 123 -0.09 4.52 -0.68
C SER A 123 -0.85 3.93 0.51
N CYS A 124 -0.43 2.75 0.95
CA CYS A 124 -1.05 1.99 2.02
C CYS A 124 -0.01 1.65 3.10
N LYS A 125 -0.44 1.55 4.35
CA LYS A 125 0.30 0.88 5.44
C LYS A 125 -0.28 -0.50 5.69
N ILE A 126 0.58 -1.44 6.04
CA ILE A 126 0.20 -2.77 6.49
C ILE A 126 0.72 -2.92 7.93
N THR A 127 -0.19 -3.18 8.86
CA THR A 127 0.18 -3.43 10.26
C THR A 127 0.73 -4.84 10.42
N ALA A 128 1.44 -5.11 11.52
CA ALA A 128 1.93 -6.46 11.86
C ALA A 128 0.81 -7.53 11.93
N ARG A 129 -0.46 -7.11 12.14
CA ARG A 129 -1.64 -8.00 12.12
C ARG A 129 -2.22 -8.22 10.72
N GLY A 130 -1.56 -7.73 9.67
CA GLY A 130 -2.03 -7.83 8.29
C GLY A 130 -3.25 -6.95 7.96
N VAL A 131 -3.49 -5.90 8.77
CA VAL A 131 -4.54 -4.91 8.50
C VAL A 131 -3.98 -3.84 7.58
N LEU A 132 -4.61 -3.65 6.42
CA LEU A 132 -4.28 -2.61 5.45
C LEU A 132 -5.03 -1.32 5.78
N SER A 133 -4.36 -0.18 5.69
CA SER A 133 -5.00 1.13 5.77
C SER A 133 -4.45 2.06 4.70
N LEU A 134 -5.33 2.79 4.03
CA LEU A 134 -4.96 3.80 3.05
C LEU A 134 -4.31 4.99 3.77
N LEU A 135 -3.12 5.40 3.32
CA LEU A 135 -2.40 6.58 3.82
C LEU A 135 -2.71 7.81 2.97
N ARG A 136 -2.54 7.67 1.65
CA ARG A 136 -2.72 8.74 0.67
C ARG A 136 -3.08 8.13 -0.68
N SER A 137 -3.90 8.83 -1.45
CA SER A 137 -4.26 8.44 -2.81
C SER A 137 -4.50 9.66 -3.67
N ASP A 138 -4.03 9.63 -4.91
CA ASP A 138 -4.40 10.58 -5.96
C ASP A 138 -5.73 10.19 -6.65
N TYR A 139 -6.33 9.06 -6.23
CA TYR A 139 -7.60 8.53 -6.69
C TYR A 139 -8.67 8.64 -5.61
N SER A 140 -9.89 8.95 -6.01
CA SER A 140 -11.09 8.85 -5.17
C SER A 140 -11.42 7.39 -4.85
N GLY A 141 -12.17 7.14 -3.76
CA GLY A 141 -12.58 5.78 -3.39
C GLY A 141 -13.32 5.03 -4.51
N ARG A 142 -14.14 5.73 -5.31
CA ARG A 142 -14.83 5.17 -6.47
C ARG A 142 -13.86 4.79 -7.59
N GLU A 143 -12.84 5.60 -7.85
CA GLU A 143 -11.82 5.26 -8.84
C GLU A 143 -10.98 4.07 -8.37
N ILE A 144 -10.60 4.00 -7.10
CA ILE A 144 -9.89 2.84 -6.53
C ILE A 144 -10.74 1.57 -6.68
N ALA A 145 -12.04 1.64 -6.38
CA ALA A 145 -12.95 0.49 -6.52
C ALA A 145 -13.00 -0.08 -7.93
N ARG A 146 -12.87 0.78 -8.95
CA ARG A 146 -12.83 0.37 -10.36
C ARG A 146 -11.46 -0.13 -10.79
N LEU A 147 -10.40 0.52 -10.34
CA LEU A 147 -9.03 0.29 -10.79
C LEU A 147 -8.34 -0.90 -10.10
N ALA A 148 -8.58 -1.09 -8.80
CA ALA A 148 -7.91 -2.12 -8.02
C ALA A 148 -8.14 -3.55 -8.58
N PRO A 149 -9.34 -3.93 -9.04
CA PRO A 149 -9.55 -5.24 -9.67
C PRO A 149 -8.69 -5.46 -10.92
N ASP A 150 -8.53 -4.43 -11.75
CA ASP A 150 -7.71 -4.51 -12.97
C ASP A 150 -6.22 -4.64 -12.62
N VAL A 151 -5.75 -3.88 -11.63
CA VAL A 151 -4.38 -4.01 -11.10
C VAL A 151 -4.14 -5.42 -10.56
N LEU A 152 -5.07 -5.95 -9.77
CA LEU A 152 -4.97 -7.31 -9.23
C LEU A 152 -4.91 -8.36 -10.34
N ARG A 153 -5.69 -8.20 -11.40
CA ARG A 153 -5.65 -9.09 -12.57
C ARG A 153 -4.26 -9.09 -13.21
N ALA A 154 -3.68 -7.92 -13.48
CA ALA A 154 -2.36 -7.81 -14.07
C ALA A 154 -1.24 -8.38 -13.18
N VAL A 155 -1.37 -8.22 -11.86
CA VAL A 155 -0.44 -8.83 -10.89
C VAL A 155 -0.48 -10.35 -10.99
N ARG A 156 -1.68 -10.96 -10.99
CA ARG A 156 -1.85 -12.41 -11.08
C ARG A 156 -1.37 -12.97 -12.41
N GLU A 157 -1.64 -12.27 -13.51
CA GLU A 157 -1.19 -12.65 -14.84
C GLU A 157 0.33 -12.70 -14.91
N LYS A 158 1.02 -11.65 -14.45
CA LYS A 158 2.49 -11.65 -14.36
C LYS A 158 3.01 -12.74 -13.42
N ALA A 159 2.38 -12.93 -12.26
CA ALA A 159 2.76 -13.97 -11.32
C ALA A 159 2.69 -15.37 -11.94
N ARG A 160 1.65 -15.64 -12.73
CA ARG A 160 1.50 -16.88 -13.50
C ARG A 160 2.63 -17.03 -14.53
N LEU A 161 2.89 -16.00 -15.34
CA LEU A 161 3.97 -16.04 -16.33
C LEU A 161 5.33 -16.30 -15.68
N LEU A 162 5.66 -15.62 -14.59
CA LEU A 162 6.93 -15.81 -13.89
C LEU A 162 7.09 -17.22 -13.31
N LYS A 163 5.98 -17.86 -12.90
CA LYS A 163 5.98 -19.27 -12.49
C LYS A 163 6.17 -20.21 -13.68
N ASP A 164 5.45 -19.98 -14.78
CA ASP A 164 5.51 -20.80 -15.98
C ASP A 164 6.92 -20.77 -16.64
N PHE A 165 7.60 -19.62 -16.59
CA PHE A 165 8.96 -19.46 -17.13
C PHE A 165 10.08 -19.72 -16.11
N GLY A 166 9.77 -20.23 -14.91
CA GLY A 166 10.76 -20.63 -13.91
C GLY A 166 11.58 -19.48 -13.30
N ALA A 167 11.15 -18.23 -13.49
CA ALA A 167 11.82 -17.05 -12.93
C ALA A 167 11.60 -16.91 -11.40
N ILE A 168 10.59 -17.60 -10.87
CA ILE A 168 10.34 -17.73 -9.43
C ILE A 168 10.34 -19.22 -9.10
N THR A 169 11.38 -19.68 -8.42
CA THR A 169 11.35 -21.01 -7.79
C THR A 169 10.35 -20.97 -6.64
N PRO A 170 9.34 -21.86 -6.60
CA PRO A 170 8.49 -21.98 -5.42
C PRO A 170 9.39 -22.23 -4.22
N LYS A 171 9.17 -21.51 -3.11
CA LYS A 171 9.83 -21.84 -1.85
C LYS A 171 9.52 -23.30 -1.56
N SER A 172 10.55 -24.12 -1.53
CA SER A 172 10.45 -25.51 -1.11
C SER A 172 9.81 -25.54 0.30
N PRO A 173 8.84 -26.43 0.55
CA PRO A 173 8.16 -26.52 1.84
C PRO A 173 9.13 -26.83 2.99
#